data_AF-A0AAP0KIV4-F1
#
_entry.id   AF-A0AAP0KIV4-F1
#
_cell.length_a   1.000
_cell.length_b   1.000
_cell.length_c   1.000
_cell.angle_alpha   90.00
_cell.angle_beta   90.00
_cell.angle_gamma   90.00
#
_symmetry.space_group_name_H-M   'P 1'
#
loop_
_entity.id
_entity.type
_entity.pdbx_description
1 polymer ?
#
loop_
_entity_poly.entity_id
_entity_poly.type
_entity_poly.pdbx_seq_one_letter_code
_entity_poly.pdbx_strand_id
1 'polypeptide(L)'
;MGLQKKYLDVILVPCGLVVMFIYHLCLLYKIIKFPHTTTIGYENHNKKAWVERMMQMDSEMKEKTGIALQVISGNLSAATYLASLSIGLSSLIGAWVGSSSNNIFMSDLVYGDTSASTITVKYISLLACFLLAFACFIHSTRYFVHANFLISTPYTDIPVKHVQLAVIRGSDFWSLGLRALYFATTLLLWIFGPIPMFASSVIMVSVLYFLDSNSVPLHQYAPPKAALRGGYGIPVGRTDGLTSTTLFEALQSHQLSSAM
;
A
#
# COMPACT_ATOMS: atom_id res chain seq x y z
N MET A 1 4.80 48.27 1.54
CA MET A 1 4.92 46.89 2.10
C MET A 1 3.93 45.87 1.53
N GLY A 2 2.76 46.24 0.98
CA GLY A 2 1.78 45.27 0.44
C GLY A 2 2.15 44.60 -0.90
N LEU A 3 2.92 45.27 -1.77
CA LEU A 3 3.31 44.71 -3.09
C LEU A 3 4.25 43.51 -2.97
N GLN A 4 5.15 43.51 -1.98
CA GLN A 4 6.13 42.44 -1.79
C GLN A 4 5.48 41.14 -1.28
N LYS A 5 4.42 41.24 -0.45
CA LYS A 5 3.63 40.08 0.01
C LYS A 5 2.80 39.46 -1.13
N LYS A 6 2.15 40.28 -1.96
CA LYS A 6 1.40 39.81 -3.14
C LYS A 6 2.29 39.09 -4.16
N TYR A 7 3.48 39.62 -4.42
CA TYR A 7 4.43 39.01 -5.36
C TYR A 7 4.96 37.67 -4.84
N LEU A 8 5.17 37.56 -3.51
CA LEU A 8 5.56 36.32 -2.85
C LEU A 8 4.47 35.26 -2.98
N ASP A 9 3.20 35.60 -2.72
CA ASP A 9 2.07 34.66 -2.81
C ASP A 9 1.83 34.18 -4.26
N VAL A 10 1.95 35.10 -5.23
CA VAL A 10 1.75 34.82 -6.66
C VAL A 10 2.84 33.91 -7.24
N ILE A 11 4.04 33.89 -6.68
CA ILE A 11 5.14 33.05 -7.17
C ILE A 11 5.27 31.77 -6.34
N LEU A 12 5.20 31.88 -5.01
CA LEU A 12 5.48 30.78 -4.09
C LEU A 12 4.39 29.70 -4.12
N VAL A 13 3.12 30.09 -4.28
CA VAL A 13 1.98 29.16 -4.34
C VAL A 13 2.02 28.30 -5.61
N PRO A 14 2.06 28.86 -6.85
CA PRO A 14 2.18 28.04 -8.04
C PRO A 14 3.52 27.31 -8.11
N CYS A 15 4.63 27.88 -7.59
CA CYS A 15 5.89 27.15 -7.49
C CYS A 15 5.77 25.91 -6.58
N GLY A 16 5.16 26.03 -5.40
CA GLY A 16 4.91 24.91 -4.50
C GLY A 16 3.99 23.84 -5.12
N LEU A 17 2.95 24.26 -5.83
CA LEU A 17 2.06 23.36 -6.57
C LEU A 17 2.78 22.65 -7.72
N VAL A 18 3.63 23.36 -8.47
CA VAL A 18 4.42 22.81 -9.57
C VAL A 18 5.45 21.82 -9.05
N VAL A 19 6.14 22.12 -7.94
CA VAL A 19 7.08 21.18 -7.30
C VAL A 19 6.36 19.89 -6.87
N MET A 20 5.18 20.03 -6.25
CA MET A 20 4.35 18.88 -5.86
C MET A 20 3.87 18.09 -7.08
N PHE A 21 3.40 18.77 -8.13
CA PHE A 21 2.90 18.13 -9.34
C PHE A 21 4.02 17.42 -10.11
N ILE A 22 5.18 18.06 -10.26
CA ILE A 22 6.38 17.47 -10.86
C ILE A 22 6.85 16.27 -10.05
N TYR A 23 6.87 16.36 -8.71
CA TYR A 23 7.23 15.21 -7.87
C TYR A 23 6.31 14.02 -8.13
N HIS A 24 4.99 14.25 -8.14
CA HIS A 24 4.01 13.18 -8.37
C HIS A 24 4.05 12.65 -9.81
N LEU A 25 4.35 13.48 -10.82
CA LEU A 25 4.57 13.02 -12.19
C LEU A 25 5.86 12.21 -12.34
N CYS A 26 6.97 12.68 -11.76
CA CYS A 26 8.25 11.97 -11.77
C CYS A 26 8.13 10.63 -11.03
N LEU A 27 7.36 10.60 -9.96
CA LEU A 27 7.07 9.39 -9.22
C LEU A 27 6.19 8.43 -10.03
N LEU A 28 5.11 8.91 -10.63
CA LEU A 28 4.27 8.10 -11.52
C LEU A 28 5.10 7.52 -12.67
N TYR A 29 5.98 8.31 -13.26
CA TYR A 29 6.94 7.88 -14.27
C TYR A 29 7.89 6.81 -13.74
N LYS A 30 8.46 6.99 -12.53
CA LYS A 30 9.37 6.02 -11.92
C LYS A 30 8.67 4.71 -11.54
N ILE A 31 7.42 4.76 -11.08
CA ILE A 31 6.59 3.58 -10.78
C ILE A 31 6.32 2.79 -12.06
N ILE A 32 5.98 3.47 -13.16
CA ILE A 32 5.68 2.83 -14.45
C ILE A 32 6.94 2.25 -15.09
N LYS A 33 8.07 2.98 -15.04
CA LYS A 33 9.29 2.62 -15.80
C LYS A 33 10.25 1.72 -15.01
N PHE A 34 10.29 1.83 -13.68
CA PHE A 34 11.23 1.10 -12.82
C PHE A 34 10.56 0.60 -11.52
N PRO A 35 9.54 -0.28 -11.63
CA PRO A 35 8.78 -0.75 -10.46
C PRO A 35 9.69 -1.36 -9.38
N HIS A 36 10.72 -2.10 -9.77
CA HIS A 36 11.65 -2.81 -8.86
C HIS A 36 12.52 -1.91 -7.97
N THR A 37 12.59 -0.61 -8.24
CA THR A 37 13.41 0.35 -7.46
C THR A 37 12.59 1.19 -6.49
N THR A 38 11.27 1.01 -6.47
CA THR A 38 10.35 1.79 -5.64
C THR A 38 9.82 0.94 -4.49
N THR A 39 9.54 1.56 -3.33
CA THR A 39 8.88 0.88 -2.20
C THR A 39 7.54 0.27 -2.60
N ILE A 40 6.77 0.93 -3.46
CA ILE A 40 5.52 0.38 -4.03
C ILE A 40 5.76 -0.94 -4.77
N GLY A 41 6.78 -1.00 -5.64
CA GLY A 41 7.09 -2.24 -6.35
C GLY A 41 7.64 -3.34 -5.45
N TYR A 42 8.42 -2.99 -4.43
CA TYR A 42 8.87 -3.94 -3.40
C TYR A 42 7.70 -4.51 -2.59
N GLU A 43 6.78 -3.65 -2.14
CA GLU A 43 5.58 -4.10 -1.45
C GLU A 43 4.68 -4.94 -2.37
N ASN A 44 4.53 -4.56 -3.63
CA ASN A 44 3.74 -5.32 -4.60
C ASN A 44 4.36 -6.69 -4.87
N HIS A 45 5.70 -6.79 -4.89
CA HIS A 45 6.42 -8.07 -4.96
C HIS A 45 6.15 -8.95 -3.74
N ASN A 46 6.20 -8.39 -2.53
CA ASN A 46 5.93 -9.12 -1.30
C ASN A 46 4.45 -9.56 -1.21
N LYS A 47 3.51 -8.69 -1.58
CA LYS A 47 2.08 -9.00 -1.64
C LYS A 47 1.81 -10.11 -2.65
N LYS A 48 2.47 -10.07 -3.81
CA LYS A 48 2.37 -11.13 -4.84
C LYS A 48 2.83 -12.49 -4.28
N ALA A 49 4.00 -12.53 -3.66
CA ALA A 49 4.55 -13.74 -3.05
C ALA A 49 3.74 -14.24 -1.85
N TRP A 50 3.09 -13.34 -1.12
CA TRP A 50 2.16 -13.65 -0.04
C TRP A 50 0.88 -14.31 -0.59
N VAL A 51 0.24 -13.73 -1.60
CA VAL A 51 -0.96 -14.31 -2.24
C VAL A 51 -0.64 -15.71 -2.83
N GLU A 52 0.53 -15.89 -3.46
CA GLU A 52 0.97 -17.19 -3.98
C GLU A 52 1.15 -18.26 -2.89
N ARG A 53 1.49 -17.85 -1.66
CA ARG A 53 1.58 -18.76 -0.51
C ARG A 53 0.22 -19.06 0.10
N MET A 54 -0.66 -18.06 0.19
CA MET A 54 -1.99 -18.23 0.76
C MET A 54 -2.92 -19.07 -0.13
N MET A 55 -2.69 -19.09 -1.44
CA MET A 55 -3.49 -19.88 -2.39
C MET A 55 -2.93 -21.28 -2.72
N GLN A 56 -1.89 -21.74 -2.02
CA GLN A 56 -1.39 -23.11 -2.22
C GLN A 56 -2.41 -24.14 -1.73
N MET A 57 -2.67 -25.16 -2.56
CA MET A 57 -3.53 -26.28 -2.20
C MET A 57 -2.77 -27.26 -1.31
N ASP A 58 -2.85 -27.05 0.00
CA ASP A 58 -2.30 -27.96 1.01
C ASP A 58 -3.27 -28.17 2.17
N SER A 59 -2.92 -29.08 3.09
CA SER A 59 -3.74 -29.44 4.26
C SER A 59 -3.99 -28.26 5.21
N GLU A 60 -3.19 -27.19 5.11
CA GLU A 60 -3.28 -25.99 5.96
C GLU A 60 -4.04 -24.85 5.28
N MET A 61 -4.59 -25.07 4.07
CA MET A 61 -5.29 -24.04 3.29
C MET A 61 -6.36 -23.31 4.11
N LYS A 62 -7.19 -24.03 4.87
CA LYS A 62 -8.28 -23.45 5.66
C LYS A 62 -7.78 -22.46 6.72
N GLU A 63 -6.63 -22.76 7.34
CA GLU A 63 -5.98 -21.87 8.31
C GLU A 63 -5.39 -20.64 7.63
N LYS A 64 -4.67 -20.85 6.51
CA LYS A 64 -4.07 -19.78 5.69
C LYS A 64 -5.13 -18.82 5.14
N THR A 65 -6.28 -19.33 4.69
CA THR A 65 -7.42 -18.51 4.27
C THR A 65 -7.95 -17.65 5.41
N GLY A 66 -8.04 -18.19 6.63
CA GLY A 66 -8.46 -17.43 7.82
C GLY A 66 -7.51 -16.27 8.13
N ILE A 67 -6.21 -16.53 8.12
CA ILE A 67 -5.17 -15.49 8.32
C ILE A 67 -5.25 -14.43 7.20
N ALA A 68 -5.44 -14.86 5.96
CA ALA A 68 -5.52 -13.94 4.83
C ALA A 68 -6.74 -13.03 4.88
N LEU A 69 -7.90 -13.56 5.27
CA LEU A 69 -9.11 -12.78 5.52
C LEU A 69 -8.90 -11.78 6.66
N GLN A 70 -8.19 -12.16 7.73
CA GLN A 70 -7.89 -11.25 8.82
C GLN A 70 -6.98 -10.09 8.37
N VAL A 71 -5.95 -10.37 7.58
CA VAL A 71 -5.04 -9.33 7.04
C VAL A 71 -5.78 -8.38 6.10
N ILE A 72 -6.58 -8.90 5.17
CA ILE A 72 -7.33 -8.06 4.23
C ILE A 72 -8.41 -7.25 4.99
N SER A 73 -9.08 -7.85 5.96
CA SER A 73 -10.08 -7.17 6.78
C SER A 73 -9.46 -6.05 7.64
N GLY A 74 -8.25 -6.25 8.18
CA GLY A 74 -7.53 -5.20 8.89
C GLY A 74 -7.22 -3.99 7.99
N ASN A 75 -6.77 -4.23 6.76
CA ASN A 75 -6.56 -3.18 5.76
C ASN A 75 -7.89 -2.51 5.35
N LEU A 76 -8.97 -3.28 5.20
CA LEU A 76 -10.30 -2.77 4.89
C LEU A 76 -10.84 -1.83 5.98
N SER A 77 -10.70 -2.21 7.25
CA SER A 77 -11.09 -1.37 8.40
C SER A 77 -10.31 -0.07 8.42
N ALA A 78 -8.99 -0.13 8.21
CA ALA A 78 -8.15 1.05 8.15
C ALA A 78 -8.54 1.98 6.97
N ALA A 79 -8.98 1.43 5.84
CA ALA A 79 -9.33 2.21 4.64
C ALA A 79 -10.63 2.96 4.87
N THR A 80 -11.59 2.28 5.48
CA THR A 80 -12.90 2.83 5.84
C THR A 80 -12.76 3.91 6.92
N TYR A 81 -11.83 3.74 7.86
CA TYR A 81 -11.51 4.76 8.86
C TYR A 81 -10.94 6.03 8.20
N LEU A 82 -9.94 5.90 7.33
CA LEU A 82 -9.37 7.03 6.59
C LEU A 82 -10.38 7.70 5.64
N ALA A 83 -11.26 6.93 5.02
CA ALA A 83 -12.36 7.47 4.22
C ALA A 83 -13.30 8.32 5.10
N SER A 84 -13.71 7.81 6.25
CA SER A 84 -14.57 8.51 7.20
C SER A 84 -13.92 9.80 7.71
N LEU A 85 -12.62 9.77 8.02
CA LEU A 85 -11.86 10.97 8.39
C LEU A 85 -11.84 11.99 7.25
N SER A 86 -11.59 11.55 6.01
CA SER A 86 -11.50 12.43 4.84
C SER A 86 -12.82 13.17 4.56
N ILE A 87 -13.95 12.44 4.60
CA ILE A 87 -15.27 13.06 4.41
C ILE A 87 -15.69 13.90 5.63
N GLY A 88 -15.32 13.48 6.84
CA GLY A 88 -15.55 14.24 8.08
C GLY A 88 -14.82 15.59 8.07
N LEU A 89 -13.55 15.61 7.67
CA LEU A 89 -12.77 16.84 7.50
C LEU A 89 -13.34 17.72 6.38
N SER A 90 -13.77 17.12 5.26
CA SER A 90 -14.43 17.85 4.18
C SER A 90 -15.70 18.55 4.67
N SER A 91 -16.54 17.84 5.44
CA SER A 91 -17.75 18.39 6.04
C SER A 91 -17.45 19.50 7.04
N LEU A 92 -16.47 19.30 7.93
CA LEU A 92 -16.05 20.30 8.91
C LEU A 92 -15.61 21.61 8.22
N ILE A 93 -14.77 21.50 7.19
CA ILE A 93 -14.28 22.65 6.43
C ILE A 93 -15.43 23.32 5.67
N GLY A 94 -16.31 22.55 5.03
CA GLY A 94 -17.48 23.08 4.34
C GLY A 94 -18.45 23.81 5.27
N ALA A 95 -18.75 23.24 6.44
CA ALA A 95 -19.59 23.85 7.46
C ALA A 95 -18.95 25.10 8.06
N TRP A 96 -17.64 25.09 8.29
CA TRP A 96 -16.88 26.25 8.76
C TRP A 96 -16.95 27.42 7.78
N VAL A 97 -16.77 27.14 6.48
CA VAL A 97 -16.90 28.14 5.41
C VAL A 97 -18.35 28.63 5.27
N GLY A 98 -19.33 27.74 5.37
CA GLY A 98 -20.75 28.08 5.21
C GLY A 98 -21.37 28.84 6.39
N SER A 99 -20.86 28.66 7.60
CA SER A 99 -21.40 29.31 8.82
C SER A 99 -20.86 30.72 9.05
N SER A 100 -19.79 31.13 8.35
CA SER A 100 -19.15 32.44 8.57
C SER A 100 -19.84 33.54 7.75
N SER A 101 -20.90 34.12 8.29
CA SER A 101 -21.59 35.29 7.72
C SER A 101 -20.79 36.60 7.87
N ASN A 102 -19.72 36.65 8.68
CA ASN A 102 -18.86 37.82 8.84
C ASN A 102 -17.40 37.40 9.15
N ASN A 103 -16.51 37.58 8.17
CA ASN A 103 -15.09 37.20 8.16
C ASN A 103 -14.17 38.00 9.12
N ILE A 104 -14.60 38.21 10.37
CA ILE A 104 -13.92 39.11 11.33
C ILE A 104 -12.66 38.44 11.91
N PHE A 105 -12.68 37.13 12.21
CA PHE A 105 -11.51 36.39 12.70
C PHE A 105 -10.55 35.92 11.60
N MET A 106 -10.98 35.96 10.33
CA MET A 106 -10.18 35.46 9.20
C MET A 106 -9.10 36.47 8.74
N SER A 107 -9.35 37.77 8.92
CA SER A 107 -8.41 38.81 8.51
C SER A 107 -7.19 38.93 9.45
N ASP A 108 -7.33 38.46 10.69
CA ASP A 108 -6.31 38.62 11.74
C ASP A 108 -5.42 37.37 11.90
N LEU A 109 -5.94 36.17 11.58
CA LEU A 109 -5.21 34.91 11.66
C LEU A 109 -4.43 34.56 10.37
N VAL A 110 -4.82 35.14 9.22
CA VAL A 110 -4.19 34.84 7.92
C VAL A 110 -2.97 35.74 7.70
N TYR A 111 -1.77 35.20 7.89
CA TYR A 111 -0.53 35.84 7.46
C TYR A 111 -0.36 35.63 5.94
N GLY A 112 -0.92 36.52 5.10
CA GLY A 112 -0.87 36.45 3.63
C GLY A 112 -1.84 37.41 2.94
N ASP A 113 -1.87 37.47 1.60
CA ASP A 113 -2.78 38.36 0.86
C ASP A 113 -4.26 38.08 1.20
N THR A 114 -4.94 39.08 1.75
CA THR A 114 -6.32 39.03 2.30
C THR A 114 -7.39 39.27 1.24
N SER A 115 -7.12 38.95 -0.03
CA SER A 115 -8.15 39.04 -1.08
C SER A 115 -9.17 37.90 -0.92
N ALA A 116 -10.46 38.27 -0.90
CA ALA A 116 -11.56 37.31 -0.70
C ALA A 116 -11.53 36.15 -1.72
N SER A 117 -11.12 36.42 -2.96
CA SER A 117 -10.94 35.41 -4.00
C SER A 117 -9.88 34.36 -3.65
N THR A 118 -8.75 34.77 -3.10
CA THR A 118 -7.63 33.87 -2.74
C THR A 118 -8.02 32.95 -1.57
N ILE A 119 -8.79 33.46 -0.60
CA ILE A 119 -9.29 32.67 0.52
C ILE A 119 -10.25 31.57 0.04
N THR A 120 -11.20 31.90 -0.85
CA THR A 120 -12.12 30.89 -1.43
C THR A 120 -11.37 29.80 -2.19
N VAL A 121 -10.35 30.17 -2.98
CA VAL A 121 -9.53 29.20 -3.72
C VAL A 121 -8.79 28.24 -2.78
N LYS A 122 -8.25 28.73 -1.66
CA LYS A 122 -7.58 27.88 -0.64
C LYS A 122 -8.51 26.78 -0.13
N TYR A 123 -9.72 27.15 0.29
CA TYR A 123 -10.69 26.20 0.85
C TYR A 123 -11.26 25.23 -0.19
N ILE A 124 -11.57 25.69 -1.41
CA ILE A 124 -12.04 24.81 -2.48
C ILE A 124 -10.96 23.79 -2.86
N SER A 125 -9.71 24.22 -2.97
CA SER A 125 -8.59 23.32 -3.26
C SER A 125 -8.40 22.28 -2.15
N LEU A 126 -8.49 22.70 -0.88
CA LEU A 126 -8.38 21.80 0.26
C LEU A 126 -9.53 20.78 0.31
N LEU A 127 -10.77 21.24 0.10
CA LEU A 127 -11.96 20.39 0.05
C LEU A 127 -11.86 19.36 -1.10
N ALA A 128 -11.47 19.82 -2.29
CA ALA A 128 -11.29 18.93 -3.44
C ALA A 128 -10.24 17.85 -3.17
N CYS A 129 -9.16 18.18 -2.45
CA CYS A 129 -8.13 17.22 -2.08
C CYS A 129 -8.63 16.16 -1.08
N PHE A 130 -9.40 16.55 -0.06
CA PHE A 130 -9.99 15.59 0.88
C PHE A 130 -11.05 14.71 0.21
N LEU A 131 -11.84 15.24 -0.72
CA LEU A 131 -12.79 14.45 -1.51
C LEU A 131 -12.09 13.47 -2.47
N LEU A 132 -10.95 13.87 -3.06
CA LEU A 132 -10.12 12.97 -3.85
C LEU A 132 -9.56 11.83 -2.99
N ALA A 133 -9.02 12.14 -1.81
CA ALA A 133 -8.54 11.12 -0.86
C ALA A 133 -9.67 10.16 -0.46
N PHE A 134 -10.86 10.69 -0.14
CA PHE A 134 -12.05 9.90 0.14
C PHE A 134 -12.40 8.95 -1.02
N ALA A 135 -12.44 9.45 -2.25
CA ALA A 135 -12.74 8.62 -3.43
C ALA A 135 -11.71 7.50 -3.62
N CYS A 136 -10.41 7.78 -3.42
CA CYS A 136 -9.35 6.78 -3.46
C CYS A 136 -9.53 5.69 -2.40
N PHE A 137 -9.85 6.05 -1.16
CA PHE A 137 -10.09 5.08 -0.09
C PHE A 137 -11.34 4.23 -0.34
N ILE A 138 -12.43 4.80 -0.84
CA ILE A 138 -13.62 4.03 -1.23
C ILE A 138 -13.30 3.04 -2.35
N HIS A 139 -12.44 3.42 -3.30
CA HIS A 139 -12.02 2.53 -4.36
C HIS A 139 -11.11 1.40 -3.85
N SER A 140 -10.21 1.71 -2.91
CA SER A 140 -9.39 0.73 -2.19
C SER A 140 -10.25 -0.29 -1.42
N THR A 141 -11.23 0.18 -0.63
CA THR A 141 -12.21 -0.65 0.08
C THR A 141 -12.93 -1.60 -0.87
N ARG A 142 -13.40 -1.14 -2.04
CA ARG A 142 -14.06 -2.00 -3.02
C ARG A 142 -13.16 -3.14 -3.51
N TYR A 143 -11.89 -2.84 -3.80
CA TYR A 143 -10.95 -3.87 -4.23
C TYR A 143 -10.58 -4.86 -3.11
N PHE A 144 -10.44 -4.40 -1.86
CA PHE A 144 -10.22 -5.31 -0.72
C PHE A 144 -11.42 -6.19 -0.43
N VAL A 145 -12.64 -5.68 -0.54
CA VAL A 145 -13.86 -6.50 -0.45
C VAL A 145 -13.90 -7.54 -1.56
N HIS A 146 -13.55 -7.16 -2.79
CA HIS A 146 -13.47 -8.12 -3.89
C HIS A 146 -12.41 -9.21 -3.64
N ALA A 147 -11.23 -8.84 -3.13
CA ALA A 147 -10.20 -9.80 -2.75
C ALA A 147 -10.67 -10.74 -1.62
N ASN A 148 -11.41 -10.22 -0.63
CA ASN A 148 -12.02 -11.03 0.44
C ASN A 148 -12.99 -12.08 -0.12
N PHE A 149 -13.82 -11.73 -1.09
CA PHE A 149 -14.72 -12.70 -1.72
C PHE A 149 -13.94 -13.77 -2.50
N LEU A 150 -12.93 -13.38 -3.27
CA LEU A 150 -12.12 -14.32 -4.04
C LEU A 150 -11.33 -15.29 -3.14
N ILE A 151 -10.81 -14.82 -2.01
CA ILE A 151 -10.04 -15.68 -1.09
C ILE A 151 -10.95 -16.54 -0.19
N SER A 152 -12.19 -16.10 0.08
CA SER A 152 -13.21 -16.85 0.83
C SER A 152 -13.85 -17.98 0.01
N THR A 153 -13.57 -18.07 -1.28
CA THR A 153 -14.12 -19.09 -2.18
C THR A 153 -13.04 -20.11 -2.56
N PRO A 154 -12.55 -20.94 -1.61
CA PRO A 154 -11.63 -22.02 -1.95
C PRO A 154 -12.33 -23.03 -2.88
N TYR A 155 -11.57 -23.79 -3.66
CA TYR A 155 -12.04 -24.87 -4.56
C TYR A 155 -12.64 -24.47 -5.91
N THR A 156 -12.67 -23.17 -6.23
CA THR A 156 -12.93 -22.75 -7.61
C THR A 156 -11.58 -22.54 -8.30
N ASP A 157 -11.48 -22.88 -9.59
CA ASP A 157 -10.28 -22.73 -10.43
C ASP A 157 -9.98 -21.23 -10.74
N ILE A 158 -10.08 -20.38 -9.72
CA ILE A 158 -9.85 -18.94 -9.80
C ILE A 158 -8.35 -18.75 -9.96
N PRO A 159 -7.88 -18.12 -11.05
CA PRO A 159 -6.46 -17.92 -11.26
C PRO A 159 -5.92 -17.01 -10.15
N VAL A 160 -4.85 -17.45 -9.46
CA VAL A 160 -4.16 -16.70 -8.40
C VAL A 160 -3.85 -15.26 -8.79
N LYS A 161 -3.62 -15.03 -10.09
CA LYS A 161 -3.42 -13.71 -10.71
C LYS A 161 -4.57 -12.72 -10.46
N HIS A 162 -5.82 -13.18 -10.36
CA HIS A 162 -6.97 -12.30 -10.11
C HIS A 162 -6.97 -11.78 -8.66
N VAL A 163 -6.66 -12.64 -7.69
CA VAL A 163 -6.51 -12.25 -6.29
C VAL A 163 -5.32 -11.30 -6.12
N GLN A 164 -4.19 -11.62 -6.75
CA GLN A 164 -3.02 -10.73 -6.78
C GLN A 164 -3.38 -9.35 -7.32
N LEU A 165 -4.06 -9.29 -8.47
CA LEU A 165 -4.44 -8.03 -9.10
C LEU A 165 -5.40 -7.22 -8.23
N ALA A 166 -6.36 -7.87 -7.58
CA ALA A 166 -7.31 -7.21 -6.68
C ALA A 166 -6.60 -6.60 -5.46
N VAL A 167 -5.72 -7.36 -4.80
CA VAL A 167 -4.95 -6.89 -3.63
C VAL A 167 -3.97 -5.77 -4.00
N ILE A 168 -3.26 -5.91 -5.12
CA ILE A 168 -2.31 -4.90 -5.60
C ILE A 168 -3.04 -3.60 -5.94
N ARG A 169 -4.11 -3.67 -6.75
CA ARG A 169 -4.89 -2.46 -7.09
C ARG A 169 -5.47 -1.80 -5.85
N GLY A 170 -6.06 -2.57 -4.93
CA GLY A 170 -6.56 -2.04 -3.66
C GLY A 170 -5.48 -1.29 -2.88
N SER A 171 -4.28 -1.87 -2.81
CA SER A 171 -3.15 -1.23 -2.15
C SER A 171 -2.60 -0.01 -2.89
N ASP A 172 -2.62 0.01 -4.22
CA ASP A 172 -2.17 1.17 -5.00
C ASP A 172 -3.10 2.37 -4.74
N PHE A 173 -4.42 2.15 -4.73
CA PHE A 173 -5.41 3.19 -4.40
C PHE A 173 -5.30 3.66 -2.94
N TRP A 174 -4.98 2.75 -2.02
CA TRP A 174 -4.68 3.09 -0.64
C TRP A 174 -3.51 4.08 -0.54
N SER A 175 -2.38 3.74 -1.17
CA SER A 175 -1.18 4.58 -1.15
C SER A 175 -1.40 5.91 -1.86
N LEU A 176 -2.19 5.92 -2.94
CA LEU A 176 -2.62 7.15 -3.61
C LEU A 176 -3.46 8.04 -2.68
N GLY A 177 -4.40 7.47 -1.93
CA GLY A 177 -5.21 8.19 -0.96
C GLY A 177 -4.38 8.81 0.16
N LEU A 178 -3.38 8.09 0.69
CA LEU A 178 -2.45 8.63 1.68
C LEU A 178 -1.64 9.82 1.13
N ARG A 179 -1.16 9.74 -0.11
CA ARG A 179 -0.47 10.86 -0.75
C ARG A 179 -1.38 12.07 -0.97
N ALA A 180 -2.65 11.85 -1.29
CA ALA A 180 -3.63 12.92 -1.34
C ALA A 180 -3.84 13.56 0.04
N LEU A 181 -3.90 12.80 1.13
CA LEU A 181 -3.98 13.36 2.50
C LEU A 181 -2.74 14.17 2.90
N TYR A 182 -1.57 13.71 2.49
CA TYR A 182 -0.32 14.45 2.65
C TYR A 182 -0.37 15.79 1.94
N PHE A 183 -0.80 15.81 0.67
CA PHE A 183 -0.98 17.06 -0.07
C PHE A 183 -2.05 17.96 0.56
N ALA A 184 -3.16 17.41 1.05
CA ALA A 184 -4.19 18.14 1.79
C ALA A 184 -3.61 18.81 3.04
N THR A 185 -2.67 18.14 3.73
CA THR A 185 -2.00 18.70 4.92
C THR A 185 -1.16 19.93 4.56
N THR A 186 -0.42 19.89 3.45
CA THR A 186 0.32 21.07 2.94
C THR A 186 -0.62 22.22 2.60
N LEU A 187 -1.79 21.94 2.00
CA LEU A 187 -2.82 22.94 1.71
C LEU A 187 -3.48 23.48 2.99
N LEU A 188 -3.64 22.67 4.03
CA LEU A 188 -4.12 23.13 5.33
C LEU A 188 -3.13 24.12 5.95
N LEU A 189 -1.83 23.82 5.89
CA LEU A 189 -0.79 24.74 6.37
C LEU A 189 -0.74 26.07 5.59
N TRP A 190 -1.19 26.07 4.34
CA TRP A 190 -1.33 27.29 3.54
C TRP A 190 -2.39 28.26 4.07
N ILE A 191 -3.33 27.80 4.90
CA ILE A 191 -4.28 28.68 5.60
C ILE A 191 -3.54 29.58 6.61
N PHE A 192 -2.51 29.07 7.29
CA PHE A 192 -1.70 29.84 8.25
C PHE A 192 -0.69 30.78 7.58
N GLY A 193 -0.33 30.52 6.32
CA GLY A 193 0.45 31.43 5.50
C GLY A 193 1.35 30.76 4.47
N PRO A 194 2.05 31.55 3.64
CA PRO A 194 2.96 31.05 2.59
C PRO A 194 4.23 30.41 3.16
N ILE A 195 4.72 30.90 4.31
CA ILE A 195 5.92 30.39 4.98
C ILE A 195 5.73 28.94 5.47
N PRO A 196 4.68 28.61 6.26
CA PRO A 196 4.43 27.22 6.65
C PRO A 196 4.06 26.32 5.46
N MET A 197 3.44 26.85 4.41
CA MET A 197 3.21 26.10 3.16
C MET A 197 4.53 25.66 2.50
N PHE A 198 5.51 26.56 2.38
CA PHE A 198 6.79 26.23 1.77
C PHE A 198 7.59 25.25 2.63
N ALA A 199 7.68 25.48 3.94
CA ALA A 199 8.35 24.56 4.86
C ALA A 199 7.71 23.17 4.82
N SER A 200 6.38 23.08 4.86
CA SER A 200 5.68 21.80 4.77
C SER A 200 5.84 21.13 3.41
N SER A 201 5.96 21.89 2.31
CA SER A 201 6.27 21.33 0.99
C SER A 201 7.65 20.67 0.97
N VAL A 202 8.68 21.32 1.51
CA VAL A 202 10.04 20.75 1.58
C VAL A 202 10.07 19.52 2.50
N ILE A 203 9.43 19.59 3.67
CA ILE A 203 9.30 18.44 4.59
C ILE A 203 8.58 17.29 3.89
N MET A 204 7.49 17.59 3.17
CA MET A 204 6.72 16.58 2.46
C MET A 204 7.56 15.88 1.38
N VAL A 205 8.27 16.65 0.55
CA VAL A 205 9.17 16.07 -0.47
C VAL A 205 10.26 15.22 0.19
N SER A 206 10.80 15.65 1.34
CA SER A 206 11.78 14.87 2.10
C SER A 206 11.20 13.57 2.63
N VAL A 207 10.01 13.62 3.27
CA VAL A 207 9.31 12.45 3.78
C VAL A 207 8.98 11.48 2.65
N LEU A 208 8.42 11.96 1.53
CA LEU A 208 8.13 11.12 0.37
C LEU A 208 9.41 10.55 -0.24
N TYR A 209 10.51 11.31 -0.30
CA TYR A 209 11.79 10.79 -0.76
C TYR A 209 12.28 9.63 0.12
N PHE A 210 12.17 9.73 1.45
CA PHE A 210 12.48 8.62 2.35
C PHE A 210 11.51 7.45 2.20
N LEU A 211 10.21 7.73 2.02
CA LEU A 211 9.18 6.71 1.88
C LEU A 211 9.23 5.99 0.52
N ASP A 212 9.76 6.64 -0.51
CA ASP A 212 9.90 6.10 -1.87
C ASP A 212 11.30 5.51 -2.13
N SER A 213 12.31 5.89 -1.34
CA SER A 213 13.65 5.33 -1.40
C SER A 213 13.70 3.97 -0.72
N ASN A 214 13.66 2.91 -1.52
CA ASN A 214 13.98 1.58 -1.04
C ASN A 214 15.42 1.22 -1.38
N SER A 215 16.27 1.08 -0.36
CA SER A 215 17.64 0.57 -0.51
C SER A 215 17.72 -0.96 -0.31
N VAL A 216 16.60 -1.61 0.00
CA VAL A 216 16.58 -3.05 0.33
C VAL A 216 16.40 -3.86 -0.97
N PRO A 217 17.33 -4.78 -1.29
CA PRO A 217 17.19 -5.65 -2.46
C PRO A 217 15.96 -6.55 -2.32
N LEU A 218 15.28 -6.82 -3.44
CA LEU A 218 14.11 -7.69 -3.49
C LEU A 218 14.44 -9.07 -2.93
N HIS A 219 13.72 -9.50 -1.90
CA HIS A 219 13.87 -10.84 -1.36
C HIS A 219 13.41 -11.86 -2.42
N GLN A 220 14.30 -12.79 -2.77
CA GLN A 220 13.95 -13.92 -3.63
C GLN A 220 13.21 -14.95 -2.78
N TYR A 221 11.88 -14.90 -2.87
CA TYR A 221 11.04 -15.92 -2.28
C TYR A 221 11.29 -17.26 -2.97
N ALA A 222 11.59 -18.30 -2.19
CA ALA A 222 11.66 -19.66 -2.71
C ALA A 222 10.33 -20.02 -3.42
N PRO A 223 10.38 -20.73 -4.57
CA PRO A 223 9.19 -21.11 -5.30
C PRO A 223 8.26 -21.96 -4.42
N PRO A 224 6.93 -21.86 -4.60
CA PRO A 224 5.96 -22.76 -3.99
C PRO A 224 6.42 -24.22 -4.07
N LYS A 225 6.24 -25.01 -2.99
CA LYS A 225 6.62 -26.44 -2.91
C LYS A 225 5.75 -27.34 -3.81
N ALA A 226 5.51 -26.97 -5.06
CA ALA A 226 4.80 -27.76 -6.06
C ALA A 226 5.74 -28.52 -7.02
N ALA A 227 7.07 -28.31 -6.95
CA ALA A 227 8.01 -28.90 -7.91
C ALA A 227 8.81 -30.12 -7.39
N LEU A 228 8.56 -30.61 -6.17
CA LEU A 228 9.23 -31.82 -5.64
C LEU A 228 8.33 -33.04 -5.53
N ARG A 229 7.12 -32.99 -6.10
CA ARG A 229 6.17 -34.13 -6.12
C ARG A 229 5.80 -34.58 -7.53
N GLY A 230 6.75 -34.47 -8.46
CA GLY A 230 6.55 -34.82 -9.88
C GLY A 230 7.71 -35.57 -10.53
N GLY A 231 8.65 -36.10 -9.75
CA GLY A 231 9.67 -37.02 -10.25
C GLY A 231 9.45 -38.40 -9.64
N TYR A 232 8.88 -39.32 -10.42
CA TYR A 232 9.14 -40.75 -10.24
C TYR A 232 10.64 -40.96 -10.50
N GLY A 233 11.47 -40.61 -9.52
CA GLY A 233 12.86 -40.98 -9.47
C GLY A 233 12.91 -42.41 -8.99
N ILE A 234 12.95 -43.35 -9.94
CA ILE A 234 13.49 -44.69 -9.68
C ILE A 234 14.83 -44.49 -8.95
N PRO A 235 15.06 -45.10 -7.77
CA PRO A 235 16.39 -45.10 -7.20
C PRO A 235 17.25 -45.94 -8.15
N VAL A 236 18.05 -45.26 -8.97
CA VAL A 236 19.13 -45.88 -9.74
C VAL A 236 20.05 -46.51 -8.71
N GLY A 237 20.05 -47.84 -8.70
CA GLY A 237 20.86 -48.65 -7.81
C GLY A 237 22.31 -48.21 -7.89
N ARG A 238 22.84 -47.82 -6.74
CA ARG A 238 24.28 -47.79 -6.52
C ARG A 238 24.69 -49.21 -6.20
N THR A 239 25.20 -49.92 -7.21
CA THR A 239 25.87 -51.20 -7.07
C THR A 239 27.23 -50.99 -6.43
N ASP A 240 27.24 -50.77 -5.12
CA ASP A 240 28.43 -50.98 -4.29
C ASP A 240 28.20 -52.31 -3.56
N GLY A 241 28.99 -53.32 -3.93
CA GLY A 241 28.80 -54.71 -3.56
C GLY A 241 28.75 -54.93 -2.05
N LEU A 242 27.60 -55.39 -1.57
CA LEU A 242 27.51 -56.19 -0.35
C LEU A 242 27.10 -57.61 -0.75
N THR A 243 28.03 -58.52 -0.53
CA THR A 243 27.91 -59.97 -0.66
C THR A 243 26.69 -60.51 0.10
N SER A 244 25.97 -61.44 -0.55
CA SER A 244 24.75 -62.11 -0.08
C SER A 244 24.86 -62.94 1.22
N THR A 245 25.97 -62.83 1.94
CA THR A 245 26.24 -63.57 3.18
C THR A 245 25.67 -62.91 4.44
N THR A 246 25.37 -61.61 4.44
CA THR A 246 24.93 -60.88 5.65
C THR A 246 23.41 -60.93 5.90
N LEU A 247 22.59 -61.15 4.87
CA LEU A 247 21.13 -61.26 5.02
C LEU A 247 20.67 -62.61 5.57
N PHE A 248 21.48 -63.67 5.41
CA PHE A 248 21.15 -64.99 5.94
C PHE A 248 21.48 -65.10 7.44
N GLU A 249 22.55 -64.44 7.92
CA GLU A 249 22.90 -64.41 9.35
C GLU A 249 21.93 -63.55 10.18
N ALA A 250 21.38 -62.48 9.61
CA ALA A 250 20.40 -61.62 10.30
C ALA A 250 19.02 -62.28 10.46
N LEU A 251 18.64 -63.22 9.59
CA LEU A 251 17.38 -63.96 9.71
C LEU A 251 17.47 -65.15 10.67
N GLN A 252 18.68 -65.69 10.91
CA GLN A 252 18.86 -66.82 11.81
C GLN A 252 18.97 -66.42 13.29
N SER A 253 19.48 -65.21 13.59
CA SER A 253 19.53 -64.69 14.97
C SER A 253 18.16 -64.31 15.54
N HIS A 254 17.20 -63.94 14.69
CA HIS A 254 15.87 -63.50 15.12
C HIS A 254 14.89 -64.67 15.40
N GLN A 255 15.19 -65.89 14.94
CA GLN A 255 14.39 -67.09 15.22
C GLN A 255 14.84 -67.82 16.50
N LEU A 256 16.09 -67.65 16.95
CA LEU A 256 16.61 -68.27 18.17
C LEU A 256 16.28 -67.49 19.46
N SER A 257 15.91 -66.20 19.36
CA SER A 257 15.51 -65.40 20.54
C SER A 257 14.03 -65.53 20.92
N SER A 258 13.22 -66.28 20.17
CA SER A 258 11.78 -66.46 20.43
C SER A 258 11.43 -67.85 21.01
N ALA A 259 12.43 -68.66 21.38
CA ALA A 259 12.23 -70.02 21.90
C ALA A 259 13.02 -70.31 23.20
N MET A 260 13.31 -69.27 24.00
CA MET A 260 13.75 -69.38 25.39
C MET A 260 12.86 -68.54 26.29
#